data_AF-A0A2E4JKK8-F1
#
_entry.id   AF-A0A2E4JKK8-F1
#
_cell.length_a   1.000
_cell.length_b   1.000
_cell.length_c   1.000
_cell.angle_alpha   90.00
_cell.angle_beta   90.00
_cell.angle_gamma   90.00
#
_symmetry.space_group_name_H-M   'P 1'
#
loop_
_entity.id
_entity.type
_entity.pdbx_description
1 polymer ?
#
loop_
_entity_poly.entity_id
_entity_poly.type
_entity_poly.pdbx_seq_one_letter_code
_entity_poly.pdbx_strand_id
1 'polypeptide(L)'
;MEPKDIDKGTYRDEVAALFRTLPAMWIGGDNISWIGGKAWRTRVSDCRTQLGMVIENRHYRELDGSNRSQYRYLPVEYTLTAEVTQRATGRKQ
;
A
#
# COMPACT_ATOMS: atom_id res chain seq x y z
N MET A 1 -10.08 37.95 7.17
CA MET A 1 -9.11 36.84 7.19
C MET A 1 -9.94 35.59 7.02
N GLU A 2 -10.12 35.15 5.77
CA GLU A 2 -10.92 33.95 5.51
C GLU A 2 -10.18 32.71 6.04
N PRO A 3 -10.90 31.69 6.53
CA PRO A 3 -10.27 30.45 6.97
C PRO A 3 -9.63 29.81 5.74
N LYS A 4 -8.30 29.67 5.76
CA LYS A 4 -7.54 28.85 4.81
C LYS A 4 -8.20 27.48 4.80
N ASP A 5 -8.71 27.06 3.65
CA ASP A 5 -9.21 25.72 3.40
C ASP A 5 -8.27 24.72 4.10
N ILE A 6 -8.80 24.03 5.11
CA ILE A 6 -8.11 22.92 5.76
C ILE A 6 -7.96 21.90 4.63
N ASP A 7 -6.75 21.87 4.08
CA ASP A 7 -6.30 21.05 2.96
C ASP A 7 -6.92 19.66 3.09
N LYS A 8 -8.01 19.43 2.35
CA LYS A 8 -8.64 18.12 2.26
C LYS A 8 -7.61 17.24 1.61
N GLY A 9 -6.87 16.49 2.43
CA GLY A 9 -5.85 15.56 1.98
C GLY A 9 -6.38 14.86 0.74
N THR A 10 -5.65 14.94 -0.36
CA THR A 10 -6.14 14.39 -1.62
C THR A 10 -6.40 12.89 -1.43
N TYR A 11 -7.31 12.27 -2.18
CA TYR A 11 -7.55 10.81 -2.05
C TYR A 11 -6.26 9.97 -2.14
N ARG A 12 -5.19 10.50 -2.76
CA ARG A 12 -3.84 9.93 -2.71
C ARG A 12 -3.28 9.94 -1.29
N ASP A 13 -3.34 11.07 -0.59
CA ASP A 13 -2.78 11.24 0.75
C ASP A 13 -3.54 10.40 1.79
N GLU A 14 -4.85 10.26 1.64
CA GLU A 14 -5.63 9.36 2.49
C GLU A 14 -5.27 7.89 2.27
N VAL A 15 -5.09 7.47 1.00
CA VAL A 15 -4.59 6.12 0.68
C VAL A 15 -3.17 5.92 1.23
N ALA A 16 -2.31 6.93 1.15
CA ALA A 16 -0.97 6.88 1.73
C ALA A 16 -1.02 6.76 3.26
N ALA A 17 -1.93 7.48 3.92
CA ALA A 17 -2.13 7.41 5.36
C ALA A 17 -2.62 6.02 5.80
N LEU A 18 -3.54 5.40 5.05
CA LEU A 18 -3.98 4.02 5.29
C LEU A 18 -2.79 3.05 5.30
N PHE A 19 -1.96 3.11 4.26
CA PHE A 19 -0.79 2.23 4.14
C PHE A 19 0.25 2.47 5.24
N ARG A 20 0.48 3.72 5.64
CA ARG A 20 1.42 4.06 6.73
C ARG A 20 0.90 3.60 8.10
N THR A 21 -0.41 3.59 8.30
CA THR A 21 -1.04 3.10 9.54
C THR A 21 -0.95 1.58 9.66
N LEU A 22 -0.96 0.87 8.53
CA LEU A 22 -0.92 -0.59 8.46
C LEU A 22 0.28 -1.08 7.60
N PRO A 23 1.53 -0.81 8.01
CA PRO A 23 2.70 -1.21 7.25
C PRO A 23 2.81 -2.74 7.22
N ALA A 24 3.34 -3.27 6.11
CA ALA A 24 3.53 -4.70 5.85
C ALA A 24 2.26 -5.57 5.90
N MET A 25 1.08 -4.99 6.08
CA MET A 25 -0.21 -5.68 6.03
C MET A 25 -0.80 -5.68 4.61
N TRP A 26 -1.39 -6.81 4.22
CA TRP A 26 -2.12 -6.92 2.97
C TRP A 26 -3.53 -6.34 3.12
N ILE A 27 -3.84 -5.32 2.32
CA ILE A 27 -5.12 -4.62 2.31
C ILE A 27 -5.83 -4.94 1.00
N GLY A 28 -7.09 -5.37 1.09
CA GLY A 28 -7.95 -5.63 -0.07
C GLY A 28 -8.25 -4.37 -0.87
N GLY A 29 -8.29 -4.51 -2.20
CA GLY A 29 -8.62 -3.42 -3.12
C GLY A 29 -9.97 -2.75 -2.81
N ASP A 30 -10.93 -3.49 -2.28
CA ASP A 30 -12.23 -2.95 -1.87
C ASP A 30 -12.10 -1.96 -0.71
N ASN A 31 -11.28 -2.28 0.31
CA ASN A 31 -11.00 -1.36 1.42
C ASN A 31 -10.26 -0.11 0.96
N ILE A 32 -9.33 -0.25 0.00
CA ILE A 32 -8.63 0.90 -0.58
C ILE A 32 -9.61 1.73 -1.42
N SER A 33 -10.56 1.09 -2.12
CA SER A 33 -11.59 1.77 -2.90
C SER A 33 -12.53 2.61 -2.05
N TRP A 34 -12.82 2.20 -0.82
CA TRP A 34 -13.65 2.98 0.10
C TRP A 34 -13.01 4.32 0.46
N ILE A 35 -11.67 4.37 0.54
CA ILE A 35 -10.92 5.59 0.84
C ILE A 35 -10.56 6.36 -0.43
N GLY A 36 -9.91 5.69 -1.39
CA GLY A 36 -9.39 6.32 -2.62
C GLY A 36 -10.43 6.54 -3.73
N GLY A 37 -11.69 6.16 -3.51
CA GLY A 37 -12.78 6.26 -4.46
C GLY A 37 -12.62 5.38 -5.71
N LYS A 38 -13.40 5.67 -6.76
CA LYS A 38 -13.44 4.88 -8.01
C LYS A 38 -12.08 4.72 -8.69
N ALA A 39 -11.17 5.70 -8.51
CA ALA A 39 -9.84 5.73 -9.09
C ALA A 39 -8.74 5.25 -8.13
N TRP A 40 -9.06 4.45 -7.12
CA TRP A 40 -8.11 4.05 -6.09
C TRP A 40 -6.83 3.39 -6.63
N ARG A 41 -6.91 2.63 -7.73
CA ARG A 41 -5.71 2.04 -8.37
C ARG A 41 -4.73 3.12 -8.85
N THR A 42 -5.26 4.19 -9.43
CA THR A 42 -4.47 5.38 -9.80
C THR A 42 -3.86 6.01 -8.56
N ARG A 43 -4.59 6.10 -7.45
CA ARG A 43 -4.06 6.64 -6.18
C ARG A 43 -2.94 5.78 -5.59
N VAL A 44 -3.05 4.46 -5.66
CA VAL A 44 -1.95 3.56 -5.31
C VAL A 44 -0.74 3.81 -6.22
N SER A 45 -0.95 4.00 -7.52
CA SER A 45 0.13 4.35 -8.46
C SER A 45 0.77 5.70 -8.09
N ASP A 46 -0.04 6.71 -7.79
CA ASP A 46 0.42 8.04 -7.37
C ASP A 46 1.23 7.95 -6.07
N CYS A 47 0.85 7.10 -5.11
CA CYS A 47 1.64 6.85 -3.90
C CYS A 47 3.02 6.29 -4.23
N ARG A 48 3.14 5.39 -5.22
CA ARG A 48 4.42 4.86 -5.65
C ARG A 48 5.28 5.92 -6.34
N THR A 49 4.71 6.65 -7.29
CA THR A 49 5.48 7.54 -8.18
C THR A 49 5.73 8.91 -7.58
N GLN A 50 4.80 9.46 -6.79
CA GLN A 50 4.89 10.81 -6.25
C GLN A 50 5.40 10.85 -4.80
N LEU A 51 5.13 9.80 -4.01
CA LEU A 51 5.53 9.72 -2.60
C LEU A 51 6.66 8.71 -2.36
N GLY A 52 7.13 8.01 -3.40
CA GLY A 52 8.21 7.02 -3.30
C GLY A 52 7.85 5.80 -2.46
N MET A 53 6.56 5.50 -2.27
CA MET A 53 6.14 4.38 -1.42
C MET A 53 6.37 3.04 -2.15
N VAL A 54 7.08 2.11 -1.51
CA VAL A 54 7.23 0.74 -2.00
C VAL A 54 5.97 -0.05 -1.68
N ILE A 55 5.07 -0.17 -2.66
CA ILE A 55 3.79 -0.86 -2.47
C ILE A 55 3.75 -2.10 -3.37
N GLU A 56 3.68 -3.27 -2.77
CA GLU A 56 3.52 -4.55 -3.46
C GLU A 56 2.06 -4.80 -3.84
N ASN A 57 1.84 -5.65 -4.83
CA ASN A 57 0.52 -6.11 -5.22
C ASN A 57 0.52 -7.64 -5.34
N ARG A 58 -0.61 -8.26 -4.99
CA ARG A 58 -0.90 -9.65 -5.33
C ARG A 58 -2.35 -9.81 -5.73
N HIS A 59 -2.61 -10.90 -6.44
CA HIS A 59 -3.95 -11.40 -6.72
C HIS A 59 -4.18 -12.70 -5.98
N TYR A 60 -5.39 -12.92 -5.51
CA TYR A 60 -5.81 -14.20 -4.94
C TYR A 60 -7.23 -14.52 -5.40
N ARG A 61 -7.54 -15.81 -5.43
CA ARG A 61 -8.88 -16.30 -5.75
C ARG A 61 -9.62 -16.57 -4.45
N GLU A 62 -10.78 -15.96 -4.31
CA GLU A 62 -11.71 -16.19 -3.21
C GLU A 62 -12.41 -17.54 -3.36
N LEU A 63 -13.08 -17.99 -2.29
CA LEU A 63 -13.86 -19.24 -2.29
C LEU A 63 -15.04 -19.21 -3.27
N ASP A 64 -15.58 -18.02 -3.55
CA ASP A 64 -16.64 -17.81 -4.55
C ASP A 64 -16.11 -17.83 -6.00
N GLY A 65 -14.81 -18.07 -6.20
CA GLY A 65 -14.16 -18.08 -7.50
C GLY A 65 -13.80 -16.70 -8.03
N SER A 66 -14.14 -15.61 -7.33
CA SER A 66 -13.77 -14.26 -7.73
C SER A 66 -12.28 -14.00 -7.53
N ASN A 67 -11.68 -13.21 -8.42
CA ASN A 67 -10.30 -12.75 -8.29
C ASN A 67 -10.27 -11.39 -7.60
N ARG A 68 -9.56 -11.31 -6.48
CA ARG A 68 -9.38 -10.08 -5.70
C ARG A 68 -7.92 -9.63 -5.72
N SER A 69 -7.71 -8.33 -5.61
CA SER A 69 -6.37 -7.73 -5.52
C SER A 69 -6.10 -7.27 -4.09
N GLN A 70 -4.88 -7.48 -3.62
CA GLN A 70 -4.40 -6.92 -2.35
C GLN A 70 -3.11 -6.14 -2.57
N TYR A 71 -2.87 -5.19 -1.68
CA TYR A 71 -1.71 -4.31 -1.72
C TYR A 71 -1.13 -4.15 -0.33
N ARG A 72 0.16 -3.91 -0.25
CA ARG A 72 0.89 -3.79 1.01
C ARG A 72 2.02 -2.80 0.86
N TYR A 73 2.15 -1.88 1.80
CA TYR A 73 3.27 -0.96 1.86
C TYR A 73 4.43 -1.55 2.65
N LEU A 74 5.64 -1.42 2.11
CA LEU A 74 6.90 -1.80 2.73
C LEU A 74 7.72 -0.52 3.02
N PRO A 75 7.79 -0.08 4.29
CA PRO A 75 8.74 0.94 4.67
C PRO A 75 10.17 0.45 4.40
N VAL A 76 11.09 1.36 4.05
CA VAL A 76 12.49 1.02 3.71
C VAL A 76 13.18 0.20 4.81
N GLU A 77 12.83 0.45 6.08
CA GLU A 77 13.32 -0.30 7.24
C GLU A 77 12.96 -1.79 7.20
N TYR A 78 11.79 -2.15 6.63
CA TYR A 78 11.36 -3.54 6.43
C TYR A 78 12.10 -4.21 5.26
N THR A 79 12.46 -3.44 4.23
CA THR A 79 13.20 -3.96 3.08
C THR A 79 14.60 -4.40 3.49
N LEU A 80 15.26 -3.62 4.35
CA LEU A 80 16.59 -3.94 4.88
C LEU A 80 16.58 -5.19 5.78
N THR A 81 15.56 -5.39 6.61
CA THR A 81 15.45 -6.58 7.48
C THR A 81 15.12 -7.85 6.69
N ALA A 82 14.32 -7.75 5.62
CA ALA A 82 14.06 -8.88 4.73
C ALA A 82 15.33 -9.35 3.99
N GLU A 83 16.15 -8.41 3.51
CA GLU A 83 17.43 -8.74 2.85
C GLU A 83 18.45 -9.37 3.81
N VAL A 84 18.54 -8.86 5.05
CA VAL A 84 19.39 -9.46 6.09
C VAL A 84 18.93 -10.88 6.42
N THR A 85 17.63 -11.10 6.52
CA THR A 85 17.06 -12.42 6.85
C THR A 85 17.28 -13.42 5.72
N GLN A 86 17.04 -13.04 4.45
CA GLN A 86 17.28 -13.92 3.30
C GLN A 86 18.75 -14.31 3.16
N ARG A 87 19.70 -13.39 3.43
CA ARG A 87 21.14 -13.69 3.44
C ARG A 87 21.55 -14.59 4.61
N ALA A 88 20.89 -14.48 5.76
CA ALA A 88 21.13 -15.35 6.92
C ALA A 88 20.61 -16.78 6.71
N THR A 89 19.51 -16.96 5.96
CA THR A 89 18.94 -18.29 5.66
C THR A 89 19.56 -18.97 4.44
N GLY A 90 20.38 -18.26 3.66
CA GLY A 90 21.09 -18.77 2.47
C GLY A 90 22.41 -19.49 2.76
N ARG A 91 22.45 -20.37 3.77
CA ARG A 91 23.54 -21.36 3.92
C ARG A 91 22.99 -22.71 4.36
N LYS A 92 22.88 -23.62 3.39
CA LYS A 92 22.84 -25.10 3.43
C LYS A 92 22.31 -25.52 2.04
N GLN A 93 22.98 -26.27 1.18
CA GLN A 93 24.24 -27.01 1.16
C GLN A 93 24.82 -26.87 -0.25
#